data_AF-A0A0Q9LF29-F1
#
_entry.id   AF-A0A0Q9LF29-F1
#
_cell.length_a   1.000
_cell.length_b   1.000
_cell.length_c   1.000
_cell.angle_alpha   90.00
_cell.angle_beta   90.00
_cell.angle_gamma   90.00
#
_symmetry.space_group_name_H-M   'P 1'
#
loop_
_entity.id
_entity.type
_entity.pdbx_description
1 polymer ?
#
loop_
_entity_poly.entity_id
_entity_poly.type
_entity_poly.pdbx_seq_one_letter_code
_entity_poly.pdbx_strand_id
1 'polypeptide(L)'
;MSANLKLKASNMKSAAKTTSRARISSSCNCNKNDHKSCGRKEDPSVESMQEAGKELSDIFRQLEDRQTAAKLVRAIRCRDAKAVQSLLDCDCRVVNFFCTRDKDCVRICCQFGRFNDVVITFDICIKRVQDECRRHNCWF
;
A
#
# COMPACT_ATOMS: atom_id res chain seq x y z
N MET A 1 12.35 49.59 -48.99
CA MET A 1 13.62 49.10 -48.44
C MET A 1 13.61 47.59 -48.48
N SER A 2 14.66 47.00 -49.06
CA SER A 2 14.86 45.55 -49.21
C SER A 2 15.58 44.94 -48.00
N ALA A 3 15.33 43.67 -47.71
CA ALA A 3 16.36 42.72 -47.25
C ALA A 3 15.92 41.27 -47.57
N ASN A 4 16.82 40.54 -48.24
CA ASN A 4 16.72 39.16 -48.74
C ASN A 4 17.36 38.17 -47.74
N LEU A 5 16.97 36.88 -47.73
CA LEU A 5 17.76 35.74 -48.28
C LEU A 5 17.28 34.33 -47.82
N LYS A 6 17.01 33.47 -48.82
CA LYS A 6 17.39 32.05 -49.02
C LYS A 6 17.29 31.00 -47.89
N LEU A 7 16.57 29.91 -48.19
CA LEU A 7 17.09 28.54 -48.03
C LEU A 7 16.75 27.66 -49.25
N LYS A 8 17.71 26.81 -49.61
CA LYS A 8 17.87 26.03 -50.86
C LYS A 8 17.01 24.76 -50.88
N ALA A 9 16.49 24.41 -52.06
CA ALA A 9 16.03 23.08 -52.43
C ALA A 9 17.10 22.33 -53.25
N SER A 10 17.20 21.02 -53.05
CA SER A 10 17.91 20.06 -53.91
C SER A 10 17.26 18.67 -53.73
N ASN A 11 16.55 18.16 -54.75
CA ASN A 11 16.97 17.11 -55.71
C ASN A 11 17.21 15.72 -55.08
N MET A 12 16.75 14.56 -55.57
CA MET A 12 16.07 14.16 -56.82
C MET A 12 15.80 12.62 -56.79
N LYS A 13 14.79 12.15 -57.58
CA LYS A 13 14.65 10.83 -58.29
C LYS A 13 14.46 9.55 -57.46
N SER A 14 13.38 8.75 -57.49
CA SER A 14 12.48 8.16 -58.54
C SER A 14 12.94 6.81 -59.13
N ALA A 15 12.03 5.81 -59.02
CA ALA A 15 11.81 4.60 -59.85
C ALA A 15 12.77 3.40 -59.68
N ALA A 16 12.43 2.14 -59.95
CA ALA A 16 11.20 1.34 -60.01
C ALA A 16 11.61 -0.13 -60.31
N LYS A 17 10.79 -1.12 -59.87
CA LYS A 17 10.58 -2.49 -60.41
C LYS A 17 11.79 -3.45 -60.63
N THR A 18 11.68 -4.68 -60.11
CA THR A 18 11.65 -5.90 -60.94
C THR A 18 11.16 -7.14 -60.17
N THR A 19 10.36 -7.93 -60.88
CA THR A 19 9.73 -9.22 -60.56
C THR A 19 10.71 -10.39 -60.47
N SER A 20 10.49 -11.36 -59.59
CA SER A 20 10.70 -12.79 -59.93
C SER A 20 9.96 -13.75 -59.00
N ARG A 21 9.49 -14.85 -59.59
CA ARG A 21 8.59 -15.89 -59.04
C ARG A 21 9.32 -16.88 -58.10
N ALA A 22 8.53 -17.40 -57.15
CA ALA A 22 8.58 -18.65 -56.37
C ALA A 22 9.77 -19.63 -56.50
N ARG A 23 10.19 -20.24 -55.36
CA ARG A 23 10.11 -21.69 -55.10
C ARG A 23 10.58 -22.14 -53.69
N ILE A 24 9.74 -23.00 -53.10
CA ILE A 24 10.03 -24.25 -52.37
C ILE A 24 10.38 -24.20 -50.87
N SER A 25 9.58 -25.02 -50.17
CA SER A 25 9.64 -25.52 -48.80
C SER A 25 11.02 -25.92 -48.29
N SER A 26 11.34 -25.49 -47.07
CA SER A 26 12.22 -26.23 -46.18
C SER A 26 11.48 -26.50 -44.87
N SER A 27 11.17 -27.78 -44.64
CA SER A 27 10.71 -28.33 -43.37
C SER A 27 11.61 -27.88 -42.22
N CYS A 28 11.16 -26.94 -41.41
CA CYS A 28 11.71 -26.72 -40.08
C CYS A 28 10.81 -27.43 -39.08
N ASN A 29 11.28 -28.59 -38.62
CA ASN A 29 10.82 -29.25 -37.41
C ASN A 29 11.07 -28.31 -36.22
N CYS A 30 10.12 -27.44 -35.92
CA CYS A 30 10.09 -26.73 -34.64
C CYS A 30 9.62 -27.75 -33.60
N ASN A 31 10.58 -28.40 -32.94
CA ASN A 31 10.34 -29.30 -31.81
C ASN A 31 9.38 -28.66 -30.80
N LYS A 32 8.32 -29.41 -30.50
CA LYS A 32 7.31 -29.13 -29.48
C LYS A 32 7.90 -29.23 -28.06
N ASN A 33 8.87 -28.38 -27.68
CA ASN A 33 9.48 -28.46 -26.35
C ASN A 33 9.85 -27.11 -25.71
N ASP A 34 9.25 -26.00 -26.15
CA ASP A 34 9.35 -24.73 -25.41
C ASP A 34 8.01 -24.40 -24.74
N HIS A 35 7.62 -25.25 -23.81
CA HIS A 35 6.76 -24.81 -22.71
C HIS A 35 7.57 -23.84 -21.85
N LYS A 36 7.71 -22.59 -22.31
CA LYS A 36 7.96 -21.47 -21.40
C LYS A 36 6.86 -21.54 -20.36
N SER A 37 7.20 -22.02 -19.17
CA SER A 37 6.33 -21.91 -18.02
C SER A 37 6.08 -20.41 -17.84
N CYS A 38 4.89 -19.97 -18.26
CA CYS A 38 4.31 -18.74 -17.79
C CYS A 38 4.05 -18.95 -16.29
N GLY A 39 5.13 -18.93 -15.49
CA GLY A 39 5.05 -18.99 -14.05
C GLY A 39 4.12 -17.87 -13.64
N ARG A 40 2.98 -18.23 -13.07
CA ARG A 40 2.05 -17.26 -12.50
C ARG A 40 2.87 -16.47 -11.48
N LYS A 41 3.19 -15.21 -11.78
CA LYS A 41 3.70 -14.30 -10.76
C LYS A 41 2.63 -14.27 -9.69
N GLU A 42 3.02 -14.63 -8.48
CA GLU A 42 2.16 -14.53 -7.31
C GLU A 42 1.77 -13.07 -7.11
N ASP A 43 0.54 -12.84 -6.65
CA ASP A 43 0.01 -11.50 -6.44
C ASP A 43 0.84 -10.81 -5.34
N PRO A 44 1.45 -9.63 -5.59
CA PRO A 44 2.20 -8.88 -4.58
C PRO A 44 1.41 -8.61 -3.29
N SER A 45 0.07 -8.62 -3.37
CA SER A 45 -0.81 -8.48 -2.21
C SER A 45 -0.71 -9.66 -1.24
N VAL A 46 -0.32 -10.86 -1.72
CA VAL A 46 -0.12 -12.04 -0.86
C VAL A 46 1.06 -11.83 0.07
N GLU A 47 2.21 -11.41 -0.47
CA GLU A 47 3.41 -11.09 0.33
C GLU A 47 3.10 -9.95 1.31
N SER A 48 2.46 -8.88 0.83
CA SER A 48 2.08 -7.73 1.67
C SER A 48 1.09 -8.11 2.78
N MET A 49 0.19 -9.06 2.54
CA MET A 49 -0.74 -9.58 3.56
C MET A 49 -0.01 -10.41 4.63
N GLN A 50 0.99 -11.20 4.23
CA GLN A 50 1.82 -11.95 5.18
C GLN A 50 2.66 -11.01 6.06
N GLU A 51 3.24 -9.97 5.46
CA GLU A 51 3.93 -8.89 6.17
C GLU A 51 2.99 -8.19 7.16
N ALA A 52 1.81 -7.76 6.70
CA ALA A 52 0.78 -7.15 7.54
C ALA A 52 0.41 -8.04 8.74
N GLY A 53 0.22 -9.34 8.52
CA GLY A 53 -0.08 -10.29 9.59
C GLY A 53 1.03 -10.39 10.64
N LYS A 54 2.29 -10.40 10.19
CA LYS A 54 3.46 -10.44 11.07
C LYS A 54 3.58 -9.15 11.89
N GLU A 55 3.48 -7.99 11.26
CA GLU A 55 3.59 -6.69 11.96
C GLU A 55 2.46 -6.48 12.97
N LEU A 56 1.22 -6.78 12.60
CA LEU A 56 0.10 -6.72 13.55
C LEU A 56 0.33 -7.68 14.72
N SER A 57 0.83 -8.90 14.46
CA SER A 57 1.16 -9.84 15.54
C SER A 57 2.23 -9.28 16.48
N ASP A 58 3.26 -8.60 15.95
CA ASP A 58 4.31 -7.99 16.76
C ASP A 58 3.77 -6.82 17.61
N ILE A 59 2.88 -5.98 17.05
CA ILE A 59 2.18 -4.91 17.79
C ILE A 59 1.36 -5.51 18.93
N PHE A 60 0.50 -6.51 18.65
CA PHE A 60 -0.34 -7.11 19.68
C PHE A 60 0.45 -7.87 20.74
N ARG A 61 1.60 -8.46 20.38
CA ARG A 61 2.51 -9.09 21.35
C ARG A 61 3.04 -8.10 22.38
N GLN A 62 3.28 -6.83 22.02
CA GLN A 62 3.71 -5.80 22.99
C GLN A 62 2.63 -5.54 24.05
N LEU A 63 1.36 -5.77 23.74
CA LEU A 63 0.26 -5.60 24.68
C LEU A 63 0.16 -6.75 25.71
N GLU A 64 0.96 -7.81 25.57
CA GLU A 64 1.14 -8.81 26.64
C GLU A 64 1.85 -8.21 27.85
N ASP A 65 2.69 -7.18 27.65
CA ASP A 65 3.26 -6.42 28.75
C ASP A 65 2.19 -5.56 29.44
N ARG A 66 2.04 -5.78 30.74
CA ARG A 66 1.02 -5.11 31.57
C ARG A 66 1.14 -3.59 31.54
N GLN A 67 2.36 -3.05 31.52
CA GLN A 67 2.55 -1.60 31.53
C GLN A 67 2.12 -0.97 30.21
N THR A 68 2.47 -1.61 29.09
CA THR A 68 2.10 -1.20 27.74
C THR A 68 0.59 -1.25 27.55
N ALA A 69 -0.05 -2.35 27.94
CA ALA A 69 -1.51 -2.47 27.93
C ALA A 69 -2.19 -1.38 28.76
N ALA A 70 -1.69 -1.11 29.97
CA ALA A 70 -2.24 -0.05 30.83
C ALA A 70 -2.10 1.34 30.21
N LYS A 71 -0.97 1.65 29.55
CA LYS A 71 -0.78 2.91 28.82
C LYS A 71 -1.77 3.04 27.67
N LEU A 72 -1.97 1.99 26.87
CA LEU A 72 -2.93 2.00 25.76
C LEU A 72 -4.36 2.22 26.26
N VAL A 73 -4.78 1.49 27.30
CA VAL A 73 -6.10 1.66 27.93
C VAL A 73 -6.31 3.10 28.38
N ARG A 74 -5.32 3.69 29.08
CA ARG A 74 -5.39 5.08 29.52
C ARG A 74 -5.46 6.06 28.34
N ALA A 75 -4.67 5.84 27.30
CA ALA A 75 -4.66 6.67 26.10
C ALA A 75 -6.03 6.66 25.39
N ILE A 76 -6.67 5.49 25.26
CA ILE A 76 -8.01 5.38 24.68
C ILE A 76 -9.05 6.11 25.54
N ARG A 77 -9.05 5.91 26.87
CA ARG A 77 -9.99 6.58 27.78
C ARG A 77 -9.86 8.11 27.74
N CYS A 78 -8.63 8.60 27.70
CA CYS A 78 -8.35 10.04 27.66
C CYS A 78 -8.36 10.61 26.23
N ARG A 79 -8.68 9.79 25.20
CA ARG A 79 -8.68 10.18 23.77
C ARG A 79 -7.36 10.81 23.30
N ASP A 80 -6.24 10.29 23.80
CA ASP A 80 -4.90 10.79 23.49
C ASP A 80 -4.35 10.09 22.25
N ALA A 81 -4.55 10.70 21.08
CA ALA A 81 -4.08 10.17 19.79
C ALA A 81 -2.55 9.99 19.78
N LYS A 82 -1.80 10.91 20.39
CA LYS A 82 -0.33 10.86 20.38
C LYS A 82 0.17 9.68 21.20
N ALA A 83 -0.42 9.45 22.38
CA ALA A 83 -0.08 8.31 23.20
C ALA A 83 -0.45 6.99 22.53
N VAL A 84 -1.63 6.88 21.90
CA VAL A 84 -1.98 5.68 21.12
C VAL A 84 -0.98 5.47 19.98
N GLN A 85 -0.66 6.52 19.21
CA GLN A 85 0.27 6.45 18.09
C GLN A 85 1.68 6.03 18.52
N SER A 86 2.15 6.47 19.69
CA SER A 86 3.48 6.10 20.21
C SER A 86 3.59 4.64 20.66
N LEU A 87 2.46 3.95 20.81
CA LEU A 87 2.39 2.53 21.19
C LEU A 87 2.11 1.63 19.98
N LEU A 88 1.91 2.21 18.81
CA LEU A 88 1.68 1.53 17.55
C LEU A 88 2.88 1.80 16.61
N ASP A 89 2.97 1.01 15.54
CA ASP A 89 4.00 1.22 14.52
C ASP A 89 3.73 2.48 13.66
N CYS A 90 4.75 2.95 12.95
CA CYS A 90 4.69 4.19 12.16
C CYS A 90 3.68 4.13 11.01
N ASP A 91 3.35 2.93 10.54
CA ASP A 91 2.43 2.71 9.42
C ASP A 91 0.96 2.62 9.85
N CYS A 92 0.71 2.65 11.16
CA CYS A 92 -0.62 2.77 11.73
C CYS A 92 -0.98 4.24 11.99
N ARG A 93 -2.26 4.60 11.85
CA ARG A 93 -2.78 5.93 12.18
C ARG A 93 -4.06 5.84 12.98
N VAL A 94 -4.16 6.63 14.04
CA VAL A 94 -5.45 6.87 14.72
C VAL A 94 -6.37 7.66 13.80
N VAL A 95 -7.52 7.08 13.45
CA VAL A 95 -8.52 7.72 12.58
C VAL A 95 -9.48 8.57 13.42
N ASN A 96 -10.09 7.98 14.44
CA ASN A 96 -10.96 8.69 15.36
C ASN A 96 -11.09 7.96 16.71
N PHE A 97 -11.50 8.73 17.73
CA PHE A 97 -12.04 8.18 18.96
C PHE A 97 -13.56 8.27 18.93
N PHE A 98 -14.21 7.23 19.41
CA PHE A 98 -15.66 7.21 19.53
C PHE A 98 -16.07 6.43 20.77
N CYS A 99 -17.30 6.64 21.18
CA CYS A 99 -17.86 5.97 22.35
C CYS A 99 -19.08 5.17 21.91
N THR A 100 -19.19 3.95 22.41
CA THR A 100 -20.45 3.23 22.42
C THR A 100 -21.13 3.40 23.78
N ARG A 101 -22.23 2.69 24.02
CA ARG A 101 -23.00 2.81 25.27
C ARG A 101 -22.13 2.59 26.51
N ASP A 102 -21.31 1.55 26.51
CA ASP A 102 -20.52 1.11 27.65
C ASP A 102 -19.02 0.96 27.35
N LYS A 103 -18.54 1.45 26.19
CA LYS A 103 -17.13 1.35 25.79
C LYS A 103 -16.57 2.66 25.25
N ASP A 104 -15.28 2.83 25.46
CA ASP A 104 -14.47 3.83 24.79
C ASP A 104 -13.65 3.12 23.72
N CYS A 105 -13.69 3.64 22.49
CA CYS A 105 -13.11 2.98 21.32
C CYS A 105 -12.18 3.92 20.56
N VAL A 106 -11.18 3.33 19.92
CA VAL A 106 -10.33 3.99 18.92
C VAL A 106 -10.35 3.18 17.62
N ARG A 107 -10.50 3.86 16.49
CA ARG A 107 -10.32 3.27 15.16
C ARG A 107 -8.90 3.53 14.69
N ILE A 108 -8.22 2.45 14.30
CA ILE A 108 -6.85 2.48 13.80
C ILE A 108 -6.88 1.99 12.36
N CYS A 109 -6.12 2.65 11.49
CA CYS A 109 -5.90 2.26 10.11
C CYS A 109 -4.41 2.04 9.90
N CYS A 110 -3.99 0.86 9.48
CA CYS A 110 -2.61 0.54 9.15
C CYS A 110 -2.50 0.21 7.66
N GLN A 111 -1.39 0.60 7.05
CA GLN A 111 -1.08 0.37 5.64
C GLN A 111 0.18 -0.48 5.54
N PHE A 112 0.17 -1.49 4.67
CA PHE A 112 1.27 -2.45 4.54
C PHE A 112 1.61 -2.68 3.06
N GLY A 113 2.84 -3.12 2.81
CA GLY A 113 3.39 -3.35 1.48
C GLY A 113 3.97 -2.08 0.84
N ARG A 114 4.77 -2.28 -0.24
CA ARG A 114 5.55 -1.21 -0.87
C ARG A 114 4.71 -0.08 -1.46
N PHE A 115 3.45 -0.34 -1.80
CA PHE A 115 2.54 0.66 -2.36
C PHE A 115 1.21 0.74 -1.61
N ASN A 116 1.20 0.43 -0.31
CA ASN A 116 -0.02 0.30 0.49
C ASN A 116 -0.99 -0.75 -0.09
N ASP A 117 -0.42 -1.85 -0.59
CA ASP A 117 -1.14 -2.94 -1.24
C ASP A 117 -2.20 -3.57 -0.32
N VAL A 118 -2.00 -3.45 1.00
CA VAL A 118 -2.95 -3.89 2.02
C VAL A 118 -3.25 -2.74 2.98
N VAL A 119 -4.54 -2.51 3.24
CA VAL A 119 -5.03 -1.56 4.25
C VAL A 119 -5.92 -2.29 5.23
N ILE A 120 -5.58 -2.23 6.52
CA ILE A 120 -6.35 -2.86 7.59
C ILE A 120 -6.88 -1.77 8.51
N THR A 121 -8.19 -1.77 8.73
CA THR A 121 -8.84 -0.91 9.71
C THR A 121 -9.47 -1.77 10.79
N PHE A 122 -9.19 -1.47 12.05
CA PHE A 122 -9.75 -2.16 13.19
C PHE A 122 -10.06 -1.21 14.34
N ASP A 123 -11.00 -1.63 15.19
CA ASP A 123 -11.42 -0.88 16.36
C ASP A 123 -10.95 -1.59 17.63
N ILE A 124 -10.31 -0.85 18.54
CA ILE A 124 -10.04 -1.32 19.90
C ILE A 124 -11.04 -0.65 20.83
N CYS A 125 -11.90 -1.46 21.46
CA CYS A 125 -12.92 -0.98 22.40
C CYS A 125 -12.67 -1.53 23.80
N ILE A 126 -12.60 -0.63 24.78
CA ILE A 126 -12.42 -0.95 26.19
C ILE A 126 -13.67 -0.61 26.99
N LYS A 127 -14.04 -1.48 27.94
CA LYS A 127 -15.19 -1.22 28.80
C LYS A 127 -14.96 0.04 29.62
N ARG A 128 -15.96 0.93 29.62
CA ARG A 128 -15.94 2.15 30.41
C ARG A 128 -16.10 1.81 31.89
N VAL A 129 -15.23 2.39 32.69
CA VAL A 129 -15.34 2.45 34.15
C VAL A 129 -15.47 3.93 34.49
N GLN A 130 -16.21 4.27 35.54
CA GLN A 130 -16.42 5.68 35.92
C GLN A 130 -15.07 6.36 36.23
N ASP A 131 -14.65 7.22 35.30
CA ASP A 131 -13.83 8.42 35.44
C ASP A 131 -12.54 8.39 36.26
N GLU A 132 -11.43 8.10 35.57
CA GLU A 132 -10.09 8.58 35.97
C GLU A 132 -9.68 9.87 35.23
N CYS A 133 -10.01 10.03 33.93
CA CYS A 133 -9.56 11.18 33.13
C CYS A 133 -10.37 12.49 33.39
N ARG A 134 -11.63 12.41 33.88
CA ARG A 134 -12.45 13.61 34.14
C ARG A 134 -11.92 14.50 35.26
N ARG A 135 -11.02 14.00 36.12
CA ARG A 135 -10.41 14.81 37.18
C ARG A 135 -9.33 15.78 36.69
N HIS A 136 -8.85 15.64 35.45
CA HIS A 136 -7.68 16.39 35.00
C HIS A 136 -7.89 17.38 33.86
N ASN A 137 -9.06 17.47 33.18
CA ASN A 137 -9.26 18.45 32.10
C ASN A 137 -10.74 18.77 31.81
N CYS A 138 -11.46 19.34 32.79
CA CYS A 138 -12.70 20.08 32.50
C CYS A 138 -12.41 21.59 32.52
N TRP A 139 -11.66 22.07 31.53
CA TRP A 139 -11.60 23.50 31.17
C TRP A 139 -11.53 23.59 29.64
N PHE A 140 -12.70 23.66 29.01
CA PHE A 140 -12.95 24.37 27.76
C PHE A 140 -14.31 25.02 27.88
#